data_AF-A0A8R1Y731-F1
#
_entry.id   AF-A0A8R1Y731-F1
#
_cell.length_a   1.000
_cell.length_b   1.000
_cell.length_c   1.000
_cell.angle_alpha   90.00
_cell.angle_beta   90.00
_cell.angle_gamma   90.00
#
_symmetry.space_group_name_H-M   'P 1'
#
loop_
_entity.id
_entity.type
_entity.pdbx_description
1 polymer ?
#
loop_
_entity_poly.entity_id
_entity_poly.type
_entity_poly.pdbx_seq_one_letter_code
_entity_poly.pdbx_strand_id
1 'polypeptide(L)'
;MIVFSFTRIFTFSTTIYLWKNEQLIRKPSSVALTLNTSITEKSSDYDDKTYLMAAYITSSSVIRLTTIRKCKTIIRLRFHLKTNQSKFLTVPLIHKPILKCPWFYATKCDFVGYFATTVRRNDLEQLLMTNHKKLPKAYVSRMDRPSLRVPIVLQEARVMPKQPRKHYLAVCLQPIFLLADWTLLVQFFEIWIAQGVTKFCVYVQSMTPEVDALLRVYEHSKDVEVERINWAPLPTGEVAVNEDNPNLRIYRTEVTTSINDCVLRSRGHAKYVISSDLDEILVIYKETSLLKLLDSLRAKFKNSAAFVIRSSFALFENHWANISKPTDIDFSNFANISLENYIWPAGFRSKVVMIPEYVYSAHVHQVLQPEPGKIIKIVPPETALVFHLRRVMRDKLWSSNTTVKTNALARFIDPCNKSWKNRLKIIRQVPDTKILHGSKWPQRGSQVMKELEACREQLNSIQNDTCHSPYRCMSKITSVPSNEWVIAQQTWTVL
;
A
#
# COMPACT_ATOMS: atom_id res chain seq x y z
N MET A 1 12.13 -66.17 22.85
CA MET A 1 12.90 -65.51 23.92
C MET A 1 12.44 -64.08 24.06
N ILE A 2 12.28 -63.65 25.30
CA ILE A 2 11.65 -62.41 25.75
C ILE A 2 12.62 -61.21 25.57
N VAL A 3 12.02 -60.01 25.56
CA VAL A 3 12.52 -58.69 26.01
C VAL A 3 13.22 -57.81 24.97
N PHE A 4 12.51 -56.75 24.55
CA PHE A 4 12.94 -55.34 24.63
C PHE A 4 11.65 -54.51 24.81
N SER A 5 11.23 -54.21 26.04
CA SER A 5 11.64 -53.07 26.90
C SER A 5 11.23 -51.69 26.36
N PHE A 6 10.13 -51.19 26.93
CA PHE A 6 9.87 -49.82 27.43
C PHE A 6 10.86 -48.70 26.97
N THR A 7 10.44 -47.48 26.60
CA THR A 7 9.60 -46.57 27.39
C THR A 7 9.31 -45.26 26.62
N ARG A 8 8.17 -44.64 26.95
CA ARG A 8 7.80 -43.20 26.89
C ARG A 8 7.50 -42.54 25.53
N ILE A 9 6.25 -42.70 25.15
CA ILE A 9 5.47 -41.76 24.32
C ILE A 9 5.33 -40.45 25.12
N PHE A 10 5.99 -39.38 24.64
CA PHE A 10 5.77 -38.02 25.14
C PHE A 10 4.38 -37.54 24.71
N THR A 11 3.53 -37.30 25.69
CA THR A 11 2.23 -36.66 25.52
C THR A 11 2.40 -35.20 25.12
N PHE A 12 1.61 -34.79 24.13
CA PHE A 12 1.44 -33.43 23.65
C PHE A 12 1.07 -32.50 24.82
N SER A 13 1.98 -31.62 25.21
CA SER A 13 1.63 -30.44 26.02
C SER A 13 1.82 -29.19 25.16
N THR A 14 0.69 -28.59 24.82
CA THR A 14 0.54 -27.26 24.23
C THR A 14 1.06 -26.20 25.20
N THR A 15 2.33 -25.84 25.09
CA THR A 15 2.84 -24.61 25.68
C THR A 15 3.53 -23.80 24.59
N ILE A 16 2.78 -22.85 24.05
CA ILE A 16 3.25 -21.78 23.19
C ILE A 16 4.32 -21.02 23.97
N TYR A 17 5.58 -21.15 23.54
CA TYR A 17 6.71 -20.39 24.07
C TYR A 17 6.46 -18.89 23.84
N LEU A 18 5.93 -18.22 24.86
CA LEU A 18 6.09 -16.78 25.04
C LEU A 18 7.57 -16.53 25.29
N TRP A 19 8.27 -16.04 24.26
CA TRP A 19 9.65 -15.57 24.36
C TRP A 19 9.72 -14.39 25.35
N LYS A 20 9.96 -14.72 26.61
CA LYS A 20 10.53 -13.82 27.62
C LYS A 20 11.97 -13.52 27.21
N ASN A 21 12.24 -12.29 26.81
CA ASN A 21 13.55 -11.65 26.94
C ASN A 21 13.32 -10.20 27.36
N GLU A 22 12.80 -10.05 28.58
CA GLU A 22 13.01 -8.85 29.40
C GLU A 22 13.96 -9.26 30.52
N GLN A 23 14.81 -8.31 30.93
CA GLN A 23 15.74 -8.35 32.07
C GLN A 23 17.18 -8.82 31.79
N LEU A 24 17.91 -7.99 31.04
CA LEU A 24 19.27 -7.63 31.44
C LEU A 24 19.29 -6.12 31.70
N ILE A 25 18.80 -5.75 32.88
CA ILE A 25 18.97 -4.42 33.47
C ILE A 25 20.45 -4.29 33.83
N ARG A 26 21.27 -3.69 32.96
CA ARG A 26 22.59 -3.19 33.37
C ARG A 26 22.37 -1.89 34.15
N LYS A 27 22.77 -1.92 35.42
CA LYS A 27 22.81 -0.75 36.32
C LYS A 27 23.59 0.41 35.68
N PRO A 28 23.16 1.66 35.89
CA PRO A 28 23.86 2.82 35.33
C PRO A 28 25.13 3.08 36.13
N SER A 29 26.29 2.88 35.51
CA SER A 29 27.54 3.46 35.99
C SER A 29 27.52 4.95 35.73
N SER A 30 27.65 5.72 36.80
CA SER A 30 27.84 7.16 36.83
C SER A 30 29.04 7.57 35.97
N VAL A 31 28.80 8.03 34.75
CA VAL A 31 29.78 8.81 34.00
C VAL A 31 29.33 10.26 34.12
N ALA A 32 30.13 11.03 34.84
CA ALA A 32 30.01 12.48 34.92
C ALA A 32 30.07 13.04 33.50
N LEU A 33 28.94 13.52 33.00
CA LEU A 33 28.87 14.31 31.77
C LEU A 33 29.43 15.69 32.11
N THR A 34 30.72 15.87 31.86
CA THR A 34 31.32 17.18 31.63
C THR A 34 30.50 17.87 30.54
N LEU A 35 29.98 19.06 30.88
CA LEU A 35 29.35 20.00 29.96
C LEU A 35 30.40 20.48 28.94
N ASN A 36 30.73 19.62 27.97
CA ASN A 36 31.30 20.11 26.73
C ASN A 36 30.16 20.79 25.99
N THR A 37 30.30 22.10 25.82
CA THR A 37 29.60 22.94 24.85
C THR A 37 29.92 22.46 23.44
N SER A 38 29.50 21.24 23.11
CA SER A 38 29.43 20.77 21.74
C SER A 38 28.26 21.51 21.10
N ILE A 39 28.62 22.44 20.21
CA ILE A 39 27.82 22.95 19.09
C ILE A 39 26.55 22.12 18.96
N THR A 40 25.40 22.70 19.34
CA THR A 40 24.10 22.14 19.04
C THR A 40 24.09 21.82 17.55
N GLU A 41 24.22 20.55 17.19
CA GLU A 41 23.91 20.08 15.84
C GLU A 41 22.55 20.69 15.54
N LYS A 42 22.51 21.65 14.62
CA LYS A 42 21.25 22.21 14.14
C LYS A 42 20.42 21.00 13.74
N SER A 43 19.35 20.73 14.49
CA SER A 43 18.32 19.77 14.09
C SER A 43 18.10 19.95 12.60
N SER A 44 18.25 18.89 11.81
CA SER A 44 18.11 19.00 10.36
C SER A 44 16.79 19.69 10.03
N ASP A 45 16.75 20.53 8.99
CA ASP A 45 15.59 21.36 8.62
C ASP A 45 14.29 20.54 8.45
N TYR A 46 14.40 19.22 8.28
CA TYR A 46 13.29 18.31 8.03
C TYR A 46 12.77 17.59 9.29
N ASP A 47 13.53 17.51 10.38
CA ASP A 47 13.18 16.66 11.54
C ASP A 47 11.91 17.11 12.28
N ASP A 48 11.59 18.41 12.19
CA ASP A 48 10.39 19.01 12.75
C ASP A 48 9.22 19.05 11.78
N LYS A 49 9.42 18.69 10.51
CA LYS A 49 8.37 18.73 9.49
C LYS A 49 7.41 17.56 9.66
N THR A 50 6.13 17.84 9.51
CA THR A 50 5.08 16.83 9.39
C THR A 50 4.39 16.95 8.04
N TYR A 51 4.37 15.86 7.29
CA TYR A 51 3.74 15.76 5.97
C TYR A 51 2.34 15.16 6.14
N LEU A 52 1.31 15.82 5.63
CA LEU A 52 -0.09 15.41 5.77
C LEU A 52 -0.69 15.14 4.39
N MET A 53 -1.39 14.00 4.25
CA MET A 53 -2.05 13.62 2.99
C MET A 53 -3.51 14.07 2.98
N ALA A 54 -4.33 13.57 3.91
CA ALA A 54 -5.75 13.91 3.99
C ALA A 54 -6.32 13.67 5.40
N ALA A 55 -7.50 14.25 5.65
CA ALA A 55 -8.30 14.06 6.85
C ALA A 55 -9.61 13.32 6.50
N TYR A 56 -10.01 12.39 7.36
CA TYR A 56 -11.15 11.52 7.16
C TYR A 56 -12.08 11.56 8.36
N ILE A 57 -13.36 11.87 8.14
CA ILE A 57 -14.39 11.78 9.19
C ILE A 57 -14.72 10.31 9.38
N THR A 58 -14.32 9.72 10.51
CA THR A 58 -14.46 8.27 10.75
C THR A 58 -15.67 7.91 11.63
N SER A 59 -16.17 8.85 12.43
CA SER A 59 -17.41 8.70 13.20
C SER A 59 -18.07 10.06 13.37
N SER A 60 -19.19 10.13 14.10
CA SER A 60 -19.80 11.39 14.50
C SER A 60 -18.84 12.32 15.25
N SER A 61 -17.79 11.79 15.90
CA SER A 61 -16.94 12.54 16.84
C SER A 61 -15.43 12.40 16.60
N VAL A 62 -15.01 11.71 15.53
CA VAL A 62 -13.60 11.39 15.28
C VAL A 62 -13.21 11.67 13.84
N ILE A 63 -12.19 12.53 13.68
CA ILE A 63 -11.48 12.76 12.43
C ILE A 63 -10.08 12.16 12.56
N ARG A 64 -9.67 11.39 11.56
CA ARG A 64 -8.37 10.73 11.49
C ARG A 64 -7.60 11.24 10.27
N LEU A 65 -6.34 11.58 10.46
CA LEU A 65 -5.43 12.05 9.41
C LEU A 65 -4.33 11.03 9.20
N THR A 66 -3.87 10.89 7.97
CA THR A 66 -2.66 10.16 7.59
C THR A 66 -1.49 11.14 7.44
N THR A 67 -0.41 10.88 8.16
CA THR A 67 0.77 11.76 8.20
C THR A 67 2.06 10.96 8.09
N ILE A 68 3.13 11.58 7.61
CA ILE A 68 4.50 11.06 7.65
C ILE A 68 5.36 12.05 8.43
N ARG A 69 6.18 11.56 9.36
CA ARG A 69 7.07 12.38 10.19
C ARG A 69 8.18 11.54 10.82
N LYS A 70 9.23 12.19 11.31
CA LYS A 70 10.34 11.54 12.02
C LYS A 70 9.85 10.81 13.28
N CYS A 71 10.45 9.68 13.63
CA CYS A 71 10.24 9.00 14.91
C CYS A 71 10.49 9.96 16.08
N LYS A 72 9.68 9.85 17.14
CA LYS A 72 9.86 10.55 18.43
C LYS A 72 9.86 12.09 18.35
N THR A 73 9.51 12.68 17.22
CA THR A 73 9.20 14.10 17.08
C THR A 73 8.20 14.58 18.15
N ILE A 74 8.52 15.71 18.78
CA ILE A 74 7.71 16.28 19.87
C ILE A 74 6.60 17.21 19.37
N ILE A 75 6.63 17.58 18.09
CA ILE A 75 5.68 18.54 17.50
C ILE A 75 4.25 17.99 17.59
N ARG A 76 3.34 18.78 18.16
CA ARG A 76 1.92 18.43 18.25
C ARG A 76 1.12 19.31 17.31
N LEU A 77 0.04 18.74 16.78
CA LEU A 77 -0.81 19.40 15.79
C LEU A 77 -2.20 19.69 16.36
N ARG A 78 -2.84 20.73 15.82
CA ARG A 78 -4.25 21.06 16.04
C ARG A 78 -5.00 20.98 14.73
N PHE A 79 -6.21 20.44 14.79
CA PHE A 79 -7.14 20.39 13.68
C PHE A 79 -8.18 21.51 13.82
N HIS A 80 -8.47 22.20 12.73
CA HIS A 80 -9.40 23.32 12.72
C HIS A 80 -10.50 23.08 11.70
N LEU A 81 -11.75 23.14 12.14
CA LEU A 81 -12.93 23.16 11.28
C LEU A 81 -13.49 24.56 11.22
N LYS A 82 -13.64 25.10 10.01
CA LYS A 82 -14.26 26.40 9.80
C LYS A 82 -15.77 26.31 10.03
N THR A 83 -16.29 26.99 11.05
CA THR A 83 -17.72 26.94 11.44
C THR A 83 -18.54 28.09 10.85
N ASN A 84 -17.93 29.25 10.66
CA ASN A 84 -18.50 30.39 9.92
C ASN A 84 -17.37 31.20 9.24
N GLN A 85 -17.61 32.42 8.75
CA GLN A 85 -16.61 33.17 7.97
C GLN A 85 -15.29 33.41 8.72
N SER A 86 -15.30 33.59 10.04
CA SER A 86 -14.12 33.95 10.86
C SER A 86 -13.80 33.00 12.02
N LYS A 87 -14.72 32.11 12.42
CA LYS A 87 -14.56 31.21 13.56
C LYS A 87 -14.15 29.80 13.15
N PHE A 88 -13.37 29.18 14.04
CA PHE A 88 -12.88 27.82 13.90
C PHE A 88 -13.15 27.04 15.18
N LEU A 89 -13.71 25.84 15.03
CA LEU A 89 -13.60 24.82 16.07
C LEU A 89 -12.19 24.24 16.01
N THR A 90 -11.44 24.34 17.10
CA THR A 90 -10.06 23.86 17.19
C THR A 90 -9.97 22.68 18.14
N VAL A 91 -9.43 21.56 17.66
CA VAL A 91 -9.35 20.29 18.40
C VAL A 91 -7.91 19.77 18.37
N PRO A 92 -7.31 19.40 19.52
CA PRO A 92 -5.98 18.82 19.53
C PRO A 92 -5.96 17.42 18.89
N LEU A 93 -4.83 17.08 18.26
CA LEU A 93 -4.61 15.78 17.63
C LEU A 93 -3.72 14.88 18.50
N ILE A 94 -4.17 13.64 18.72
CA ILE A 94 -3.37 12.55 19.30
C ILE A 94 -2.65 11.83 18.17
N HIS A 95 -1.33 11.67 18.31
CA HIS A 95 -0.46 11.05 17.31
C HIS A 95 -0.11 9.64 17.73
N LYS A 96 -0.43 8.65 16.88
CA LYS A 96 -0.05 7.25 17.07
C LYS A 96 0.66 6.75 15.81
N PRO A 97 1.85 6.15 15.92
CA PRO A 97 2.52 5.62 14.74
C PRO A 97 1.75 4.41 14.21
N ILE A 98 1.64 4.28 12.89
CA ILE A 98 0.93 3.17 12.23
C ILE A 98 1.71 1.88 12.45
N LEU A 99 3.03 1.93 12.27
CA LEU A 99 3.99 0.89 12.66
C LEU A 99 4.81 1.38 13.84
N LYS A 100 5.33 0.47 14.66
CA LYS A 100 6.31 0.83 15.70
C LYS A 100 7.46 1.63 15.07
N CYS A 101 7.81 2.77 15.68
CA CYS A 101 8.86 3.68 15.20
C CYS A 101 10.00 3.78 16.24
N PRO A 102 11.26 3.47 15.89
CA PRO A 102 11.70 2.94 14.59
C PRO A 102 11.17 1.53 14.35
N TRP A 103 11.02 1.16 13.08
CA TRP A 103 10.55 -0.17 12.70
C TRP A 103 11.72 -1.16 12.69
N PHE A 104 11.54 -2.32 13.33
CA PHE A 104 12.63 -3.27 13.56
C PHE A 104 13.29 -3.80 12.27
N TYR A 105 12.55 -3.84 11.15
CA TYR A 105 13.05 -4.33 9.87
C TYR A 105 13.83 -3.26 9.08
N ALA A 106 13.60 -1.98 9.37
CA ALA A 106 14.25 -0.87 8.69
C ALA A 106 14.63 0.20 9.73
N THR A 107 15.51 -0.17 10.66
CA THR A 107 15.85 0.66 11.85
C THR A 107 16.51 1.98 11.49
N LYS A 108 17.11 2.07 10.30
CA LYS A 108 17.72 3.29 9.74
C LYS A 108 16.73 4.22 9.04
N CYS A 109 15.51 3.75 8.75
CA CYS A 109 14.45 4.57 8.20
C CYS A 109 13.61 5.14 9.34
N ASP A 110 13.87 6.41 9.68
CA ASP A 110 13.28 7.06 10.85
C ASP A 110 12.12 8.00 10.52
N PHE A 111 11.74 8.16 9.24
CA PHE A 111 10.47 8.77 8.85
C PHE A 111 9.44 7.67 8.59
N VAL A 112 8.31 7.70 9.31
CA VAL A 112 7.24 6.70 9.15
C VAL A 112 5.84 7.34 9.19
N GLY A 113 4.84 6.54 8.82
CA GLY A 113 3.43 6.83 8.97
C GLY A 113 2.93 6.97 10.41
N TYR A 114 2.17 8.04 10.66
CA TYR A 114 1.39 8.25 11.89
C TYR A 114 -0.07 8.54 11.54
N PHE A 115 -0.97 8.03 12.37
CA PHE A 115 -2.31 8.58 12.49
C PHE A 115 -2.29 9.78 13.44
N ALA A 116 -2.81 10.91 13.00
CA ALA A 116 -3.17 12.02 13.86
C ALA A 116 -4.70 12.06 14.00
N THR A 117 -5.23 11.82 15.19
CA THR A 117 -6.67 11.64 15.43
C THR A 117 -7.19 12.69 16.40
N THR A 118 -8.36 13.28 16.12
CA THR A 118 -8.97 14.25 17.04
C THR A 118 -9.37 13.58 18.35
N VAL A 119 -9.18 14.30 19.46
CA VAL A 119 -9.85 13.94 20.71
C VAL A 119 -11.37 14.03 20.53
N ARG A 120 -12.12 13.14 21.18
CA ARG A 120 -13.58 13.21 21.18
C ARG A 120 -14.03 14.46 21.94
N ARG A 121 -14.91 15.25 21.34
CA ARG A 121 -15.54 16.42 21.95
C ARG A 121 -16.98 16.56 21.49
N ASN A 122 -17.85 17.04 22.37
CA ASN A 122 -19.27 17.21 22.10
C ASN A 122 -19.55 18.26 21.03
N ASP A 123 -18.77 19.35 20.99
CA ASP A 123 -18.93 20.41 19.99
C ASP A 123 -18.48 19.98 18.59
N LEU A 124 -17.45 19.13 18.50
CA LEU A 124 -17.07 18.44 17.25
C LEU A 124 -18.19 17.52 16.79
N GLU A 125 -18.77 16.75 17.70
CA GLU A 125 -19.88 15.85 17.38
C GLU A 125 -21.10 16.61 16.87
N GLN A 126 -21.51 17.66 17.56
CA GLN A 126 -22.63 18.51 17.15
C GLN A 126 -22.41 19.11 15.74
N LEU A 127 -21.19 19.59 15.46
CA LEU A 127 -20.84 20.15 14.15
C LEU A 127 -20.89 19.08 13.04
N LEU A 128 -20.39 17.87 13.29
CA LEU A 128 -20.36 16.79 12.30
C LEU A 128 -21.72 16.10 12.11
N MET A 129 -22.60 16.16 13.11
CA MET A 129 -23.98 15.66 13.04
C MET A 129 -24.94 16.65 12.35
N THR A 130 -24.56 17.94 12.28
CA THR A 130 -25.31 18.91 11.51
C THR A 130 -25.23 18.52 10.03
N ASN A 131 -26.39 18.28 9.40
CA ASN A 131 -26.44 17.83 8.02
C ASN A 131 -26.01 18.96 7.07
N HIS A 132 -24.73 18.97 6.73
CA HIS A 132 -24.19 19.88 5.72
C HIS A 132 -24.15 19.17 4.37
N LYS A 133 -24.86 19.69 3.35
CA LYS A 133 -24.72 19.25 1.94
C LYS A 133 -23.26 19.28 1.45
N LYS A 134 -22.40 20.07 2.10
CA LYS A 134 -20.99 20.25 1.80
C LYS A 134 -20.16 20.21 3.08
N LEU A 135 -19.07 19.44 3.09
CA LEU A 135 -18.17 19.37 4.24
C LEU A 135 -17.53 20.74 4.55
N PRO A 136 -17.32 21.08 5.84
CA PRO A 136 -16.65 22.31 6.23
C PRO A 136 -15.18 22.32 5.76
N LYS A 137 -14.63 23.52 5.50
CA LYS A 137 -13.21 23.66 5.20
C LYS A 137 -12.38 23.29 6.43
N ALA A 138 -11.38 22.44 6.25
CA ALA A 138 -10.48 21.98 7.30
C ALA A 138 -9.07 22.57 7.14
N TYR A 139 -8.41 22.79 8.27
CA TYR A 139 -7.03 23.27 8.35
C TYR A 139 -6.30 22.54 9.46
N VAL A 140 -4.97 22.55 9.40
CA VAL A 140 -4.10 22.02 10.45
C VAL A 140 -3.07 23.09 10.81
N SER A 141 -2.70 23.16 12.08
CA SER A 141 -1.57 23.98 12.54
C SER A 141 -0.69 23.15 13.47
N ARG A 142 0.55 23.61 13.68
CA ARG A 142 1.33 23.17 14.83
C ARG A 142 0.84 23.86 16.09
N MET A 143 1.04 23.23 17.24
CA MET A 143 0.69 23.80 18.55
C MET A 143 1.62 24.95 18.95
N ASP A 144 2.89 24.90 18.54
CA ASP A 144 3.91 25.95 18.75
C ASP A 144 3.84 27.08 17.71
N ARG A 145 3.16 26.86 16.57
CA ARG A 145 2.93 27.86 15.51
C ARG A 145 1.44 27.96 15.13
N PRO A 146 0.56 28.38 16.05
CA PRO A 146 -0.90 28.36 15.83
C PRO A 146 -1.40 29.36 14.77
N SER A 147 -0.63 30.41 14.46
CA SER A 147 -0.95 31.39 13.42
C SER A 147 -0.83 30.81 12.01
N LEU A 148 0.09 29.87 11.80
CA LEU A 148 0.30 29.19 10.52
C LEU A 148 -0.68 28.01 10.38
N ARG A 149 -1.81 28.27 9.72
CA ARG A 149 -2.82 27.26 9.38
C ARG A 149 -2.73 26.92 7.91
N VAL A 150 -2.52 25.65 7.62
CA VAL A 150 -2.50 25.12 6.25
C VAL A 150 -3.81 24.40 5.96
N PRO A 151 -4.40 24.56 4.76
CA PRO A 151 -5.62 23.84 4.39
C PRO A 151 -5.34 22.34 4.27
N ILE A 152 -6.34 21.51 4.57
CA ILE A 152 -6.27 20.07 4.32
C ILE A 152 -7.61 19.57 3.74
N VAL A 153 -7.53 18.57 2.86
CA VAL A 153 -8.72 17.92 2.32
C VAL A 153 -9.41 17.13 3.42
N LEU A 154 -10.71 17.37 3.61
CA LEU A 154 -11.57 16.61 4.51
C LEU A 154 -12.50 15.73 3.69
N GLN A 155 -12.47 14.43 3.96
CA GLN A 155 -13.26 13.41 3.25
C GLN A 155 -14.26 12.74 4.19
N GLU A 156 -15.41 12.35 3.63
CA GLU A 156 -16.40 11.53 4.31
C GLU A 156 -15.95 10.07 4.28
N ALA A 157 -15.70 9.50 5.45
CA ALA A 157 -15.32 8.10 5.62
C ALA A 157 -16.27 7.35 6.58
N ARG A 158 -17.31 7.98 7.10
CA ARG A 158 -18.32 7.35 7.96
C ARG A 158 -19.15 6.37 7.14
N VAL A 159 -19.60 5.31 7.81
CA VAL A 159 -20.58 4.37 7.23
C VAL A 159 -21.97 4.90 7.54
N MET A 160 -22.67 5.39 6.51
CA MET A 160 -24.05 5.83 6.65
C MET A 160 -24.99 4.61 6.73
N PRO A 161 -25.86 4.49 7.76
CA PRO A 161 -26.85 3.44 7.84
C PRO A 161 -27.77 3.45 6.62
N LYS A 162 -28.15 2.27 6.11
CA LYS A 162 -29.06 2.07 4.98
C LYS A 162 -28.58 2.61 3.61
N GLN A 163 -27.40 3.23 3.54
CA GLN A 163 -26.83 3.64 2.26
C GLN A 163 -26.01 2.49 1.66
N PRO A 164 -26.32 2.03 0.42
CA PRO A 164 -25.50 1.04 -0.25
C PRO A 164 -24.12 1.62 -0.55
N ARG A 165 -23.09 0.76 -0.49
CA ARG A 165 -21.74 1.12 -0.93
C ARG A 165 -21.73 1.26 -2.45
N LYS A 166 -21.08 2.31 -2.96
CA LYS A 166 -20.93 2.53 -4.41
C LYS A 166 -20.16 1.39 -5.07
N HIS A 167 -19.15 0.86 -4.38
CA HIS A 167 -18.30 -0.21 -4.89
C HIS A 167 -18.40 -1.47 -4.04
N TYR A 168 -18.32 -2.62 -4.71
CA TYR A 168 -18.31 -3.90 -4.01
C TYR A 168 -16.92 -4.26 -3.50
N LEU A 169 -15.95 -4.22 -4.40
CA LEU A 169 -14.55 -4.49 -4.13
C LEU A 169 -13.70 -3.36 -4.71
N ALA A 170 -12.87 -2.77 -3.85
CA ALA A 170 -11.82 -1.83 -4.22
C ALA A 170 -10.45 -2.48 -4.12
N VAL A 171 -9.52 -2.09 -4.99
CA VAL A 171 -8.10 -2.48 -4.91
C VAL A 171 -7.26 -1.27 -4.51
N CYS A 172 -6.50 -1.41 -3.43
CA CYS A 172 -5.42 -0.52 -3.05
C CYS A 172 -4.14 -1.00 -3.69
N LEU A 173 -3.69 -0.30 -4.73
CA LEU A 173 -2.39 -0.53 -5.33
C LEU A 173 -1.36 0.33 -4.60
N GLN A 174 -0.31 -0.32 -4.10
CA GLN A 174 0.80 0.33 -3.41
C GLN A 174 1.49 1.38 -4.31
N PRO A 175 2.25 2.33 -3.75
CA PRO A 175 2.87 3.40 -4.53
C PRO A 175 3.75 2.82 -5.63
N ILE A 176 3.35 3.07 -6.86
CA ILE A 176 4.12 2.75 -8.05
C ILE A 176 5.28 3.75 -8.10
N PHE A 177 6.51 3.26 -8.13
CA PHE A 177 7.72 4.07 -8.30
C PHE A 177 8.57 3.49 -9.42
N LEU A 178 9.15 4.36 -10.25
CA LEU A 178 10.06 4.04 -11.35
C LEU A 178 9.51 2.95 -12.29
N LEU A 179 8.18 2.90 -12.49
CA LEU A 179 7.54 1.90 -13.35
C LEU A 179 7.68 2.27 -14.82
N ALA A 180 8.29 1.37 -15.58
CA ALA A 180 8.42 1.47 -17.03
C ALA A 180 7.79 0.30 -17.81
N ASP A 181 7.46 -0.80 -17.13
CA ASP A 181 6.81 -1.95 -17.76
C ASP A 181 5.29 -1.75 -17.78
N TRP A 182 4.79 -1.19 -18.89
CA TRP A 182 3.35 -1.00 -19.11
C TRP A 182 2.58 -2.32 -19.21
N THR A 183 3.23 -3.43 -19.52
CA THR A 183 2.57 -4.74 -19.65
C THR A 183 2.10 -5.28 -18.28
N LEU A 184 2.81 -4.95 -17.20
CA LEU A 184 2.36 -5.23 -15.82
C LEU A 184 1.07 -4.48 -15.49
N LEU A 185 0.92 -3.25 -15.98
CA LEU A 185 -0.27 -2.45 -15.73
C LEU A 185 -1.49 -3.05 -16.44
N VAL A 186 -1.34 -3.50 -17.69
CA VAL A 186 -2.38 -4.23 -18.43
C VAL A 186 -2.79 -5.48 -17.65
N GLN A 187 -1.83 -6.32 -17.28
CA GLN A 187 -2.09 -7.55 -16.52
C GLN A 187 -2.89 -7.26 -15.24
N PHE A 188 -2.42 -6.30 -14.44
CA PHE A 188 -3.05 -5.93 -13.18
C PHE A 188 -4.51 -5.52 -13.37
N PHE A 189 -4.79 -4.57 -14.26
CA PHE A 189 -6.16 -4.08 -14.44
C PHE A 189 -7.08 -5.13 -15.03
N GLU A 190 -6.70 -5.77 -16.14
CA GLU A 190 -7.60 -6.71 -16.83
C GLU A 190 -8.05 -7.86 -15.92
N ILE A 191 -7.14 -8.37 -15.10
CA ILE A 191 -7.42 -9.49 -14.19
C ILE A 191 -8.31 -9.06 -13.03
N TRP A 192 -8.05 -7.90 -12.43
CA TRP A 192 -8.89 -7.40 -11.34
C TRP A 192 -10.29 -7.01 -11.84
N ILE A 193 -10.39 -6.44 -13.04
CA ILE A 193 -11.68 -6.17 -13.71
C ILE A 193 -12.43 -7.49 -13.96
N ALA A 194 -11.76 -8.52 -14.48
CA ALA A 194 -12.36 -9.84 -14.69
C ALA A 194 -12.83 -10.52 -13.38
N GLN A 195 -12.28 -10.12 -12.23
CA GLN A 195 -12.70 -10.59 -10.90
C GLN A 195 -13.85 -9.78 -10.28
N GLY A 196 -14.32 -8.72 -10.95
CA GLY A 196 -15.44 -7.88 -10.48
C GLY A 196 -15.02 -6.70 -9.60
N VAL A 197 -13.76 -6.27 -9.67
CA VAL A 197 -13.33 -4.99 -9.06
C VAL A 197 -13.98 -3.83 -9.81
N THR A 198 -14.52 -2.87 -9.07
CA THR A 198 -15.13 -1.65 -9.66
C THR A 198 -14.45 -0.35 -9.23
N LYS A 199 -13.48 -0.42 -8.31
CA LYS A 199 -12.69 0.72 -7.85
C LYS A 199 -11.22 0.36 -7.73
N PHE A 200 -10.36 1.20 -8.30
CA PHE A 200 -8.93 1.15 -8.09
C PHE A 200 -8.47 2.45 -7.43
N CYS A 201 -7.67 2.32 -6.38
CA CYS A 201 -6.93 3.40 -5.76
C CYS A 201 -5.45 3.18 -6.12
N VAL A 202 -4.96 3.93 -7.10
CA VAL A 202 -3.61 3.77 -7.66
C VAL A 202 -2.71 4.87 -7.10
N TYR A 203 -1.84 4.50 -6.17
CA TYR A 203 -0.85 5.43 -5.62
C TYR A 203 0.31 5.54 -6.61
N VAL A 204 0.61 6.76 -7.03
CA VAL A 204 1.65 7.03 -8.03
C VAL A 204 2.73 7.89 -7.40
N GLN A 205 3.97 7.45 -7.46
CA GLN A 205 5.15 8.28 -7.20
C GLN A 205 5.82 8.69 -8.51
N SER A 206 6.17 7.69 -9.34
CA SER A 206 6.86 7.93 -10.62
C SER A 206 6.67 6.78 -11.61
N MET A 207 6.56 7.14 -12.90
CA MET A 207 6.45 6.18 -14.00
C MET A 207 6.90 6.80 -15.33
N THR A 208 7.09 5.98 -16.37
CA THR A 208 7.36 6.49 -17.72
C THR A 208 6.10 7.03 -18.41
N PRO A 209 6.24 7.94 -19.39
CA PRO A 209 5.11 8.53 -20.13
C PRO A 209 4.11 7.53 -20.74
N GLU A 210 4.56 6.38 -21.24
CA GLU A 210 3.68 5.33 -21.79
C GLU A 210 2.87 4.62 -20.71
N VAL A 211 3.45 4.44 -19.52
CA VAL A 211 2.72 3.90 -18.36
C VAL A 211 1.70 4.93 -17.86
N ASP A 212 2.07 6.22 -17.82
CA ASP A 212 1.15 7.31 -17.45
C ASP A 212 -0.04 7.39 -18.41
N ALA A 213 0.24 7.37 -19.71
CA ALA A 213 -0.78 7.38 -20.74
C ALA A 213 -1.69 6.15 -20.65
N LEU A 214 -1.14 4.96 -20.33
CA LEU A 214 -1.94 3.76 -20.18
C LEU A 214 -2.82 3.82 -18.92
N LEU A 215 -2.31 4.37 -17.82
CA LEU A 215 -3.13 4.62 -16.63
C LEU A 215 -4.32 5.54 -16.96
N ARG A 216 -4.12 6.57 -17.80
CA ARG A 216 -5.21 7.45 -18.28
C ARG A 216 -6.29 6.70 -19.06
N VAL A 217 -5.94 5.67 -19.82
CA VAL A 217 -6.92 4.81 -20.50
C VAL A 217 -7.83 4.11 -19.48
N TYR A 218 -7.27 3.62 -18.38
CA TYR A 218 -8.05 3.00 -17.30
C TYR A 218 -8.85 4.05 -16.50
N GLU A 219 -8.33 5.25 -16.30
CA GLU A 219 -9.06 6.38 -15.68
C GLU A 219 -10.30 6.81 -16.48
N HIS A 220 -10.27 6.68 -17.80
CA HIS A 220 -11.39 6.99 -18.69
C HIS A 220 -12.29 5.79 -19.01
N SER A 221 -12.01 4.63 -18.41
CA SER A 221 -12.82 3.43 -18.61
C SER A 221 -14.19 3.57 -17.95
N LYS A 222 -15.23 2.99 -18.56
CA LYS A 222 -16.62 3.10 -18.08
C LYS A 222 -17.04 1.97 -17.14
N ASP A 223 -16.29 0.87 -17.15
CA ASP A 223 -16.55 -0.34 -16.38
C ASP A 223 -15.96 -0.29 -14.96
N VAL A 224 -15.00 0.61 -14.71
CA VAL A 224 -14.37 0.79 -13.41
C VAL A 224 -14.09 2.25 -13.11
N GLU A 225 -14.05 2.59 -11.81
CA GLU A 225 -13.54 3.86 -11.35
C GLU A 225 -12.07 3.72 -10.95
N VAL A 226 -11.19 4.52 -11.55
CA VAL A 226 -9.79 4.58 -11.16
C VAL A 226 -9.51 5.95 -10.57
N GLU A 227 -9.10 5.98 -9.31
CA GLU A 227 -8.57 7.16 -8.67
C GLU A 227 -7.05 7.06 -8.62
N ARG A 228 -6.39 8.00 -9.27
CA ARG A 228 -4.96 8.23 -9.10
C ARG A 228 -4.74 9.09 -7.87
N ILE A 229 -4.00 8.55 -6.91
CA ILE A 229 -3.53 9.27 -5.74
C ILE A 229 -2.09 9.68 -6.02
N ASN A 230 -1.89 10.98 -6.18
CA ASN A 230 -0.54 11.54 -6.29
C ASN A 230 0.19 11.35 -4.95
N TRP A 231 1.16 10.44 -4.95
CA TRP A 231 2.02 10.06 -3.84
C TRP A 231 3.47 10.47 -4.14
N ALA A 232 3.64 11.76 -4.44
CA ALA A 232 4.92 12.33 -4.79
C ALA A 232 5.96 12.11 -3.69
N PRO A 233 7.27 12.14 -4.03
CA PRO A 233 8.31 12.33 -3.01
C PRO A 233 7.94 13.50 -2.10
N LEU A 234 8.27 13.35 -0.82
CA LEU A 234 8.02 14.39 0.18
C LEU A 234 8.71 15.68 -0.28
N PRO A 235 8.02 16.83 -0.25
CA PRO A 235 8.59 18.08 -0.70
C PRO A 235 9.80 18.44 0.16
N THR A 236 10.92 18.66 -0.50
CA THR A 236 12.15 19.16 0.12
C THR A 236 12.39 20.61 -0.30
N GLY A 237 13.13 21.38 0.51
CA GLY A 237 13.59 22.70 0.08
C GLY A 237 14.61 22.60 -1.05
N GLU A 238 15.10 23.75 -1.55
CA GLU A 238 16.03 23.85 -2.69
C GLU A 238 17.33 23.03 -2.53
N VAL A 239 17.71 22.69 -1.30
CA VAL A 239 18.94 21.97 -0.99
C VAL A 239 18.61 20.71 -0.18
N ALA A 240 18.41 19.57 -0.86
CA ALA A 240 18.22 18.28 -0.19
C ALA A 240 18.94 17.13 -0.88
N VAL A 241 20.18 17.37 -1.31
CA VAL A 241 21.11 16.30 -1.71
C VAL A 241 21.80 15.67 -0.48
N ASN A 242 21.55 16.19 0.73
CA ASN A 242 22.11 15.65 1.97
C ASN A 242 21.32 14.44 2.48
N GLU A 243 21.97 13.59 3.29
CA GLU A 243 21.37 12.47 4.04
C GLU A 243 20.19 12.88 4.94
N ASP A 244 20.07 14.17 5.26
CA ASP A 244 18.92 14.74 5.96
C ASP A 244 17.60 14.69 5.16
N ASN A 245 17.65 14.49 3.84
CA ASN A 245 16.47 14.42 2.99
C ASN A 245 15.50 13.34 3.50
N PRO A 246 14.24 13.69 3.84
CA PRO A 246 13.28 12.73 4.38
C PRO A 246 12.96 11.59 3.40
N ASN A 247 13.08 11.82 2.09
CA ASN A 247 12.91 10.77 1.09
C ASN A 247 14.01 9.70 1.14
N LEU A 248 15.21 10.03 1.64
CA LEU A 248 16.30 9.08 1.88
C LEU A 248 16.13 8.32 3.21
N ARG A 249 15.15 8.70 4.04
CA ARG A 249 14.93 8.19 5.41
C ARG A 249 13.59 7.45 5.56
N ILE A 250 12.94 7.17 4.44
CA ILE A 250 11.66 6.44 4.34
C ILE A 250 11.89 5.05 3.76
N TYR A 251 11.27 4.04 4.39
CA TYR A 251 11.26 2.69 3.85
C TYR A 251 10.17 2.54 2.79
N ARG A 252 10.54 2.03 1.59
CA ARG A 252 9.60 1.70 0.49
C ARG A 252 8.49 2.75 0.30
N THR A 253 8.90 4.02 0.17
CA THR A 253 8.01 5.15 -0.13
C THR A 253 6.79 5.25 0.82
N GLU A 254 6.94 4.84 2.08
CA GLU A 254 5.87 4.78 3.08
C GLU A 254 4.62 4.01 2.63
N VAL A 255 4.86 2.85 2.02
CA VAL A 255 3.81 1.92 1.57
C VAL A 255 2.74 1.62 2.64
N THR A 256 3.15 1.46 3.89
CA THR A 256 2.20 1.20 4.98
C THR A 256 1.25 2.38 5.19
N THR A 257 1.74 3.61 5.09
CA THR A 257 0.90 4.82 5.18
C THR A 257 -0.09 4.87 4.03
N SER A 258 0.33 4.55 2.80
CA SER A 258 -0.54 4.54 1.61
C SER A 258 -1.71 3.54 1.73
N ILE A 259 -1.46 2.34 2.30
CA ILE A 259 -2.52 1.34 2.49
C ILE A 259 -3.56 1.84 3.50
N ASN A 260 -3.12 2.47 4.59
CA ASN A 260 -4.02 3.00 5.60
C ASN A 260 -4.81 4.20 5.07
N ASP A 261 -4.18 5.05 4.26
CA ASP A 261 -4.87 6.11 3.52
C ASP A 261 -5.94 5.52 2.59
N CYS A 262 -5.61 4.46 1.86
CA CYS A 262 -6.53 3.80 0.94
C CYS A 262 -7.71 3.11 1.65
N VAL A 263 -7.47 2.48 2.80
CA VAL A 263 -8.51 1.91 3.65
C VAL A 263 -9.47 3.02 4.11
N LEU A 264 -8.95 4.19 4.50
CA LEU A 264 -9.77 5.34 4.90
C LEU A 264 -10.55 5.93 3.72
N ARG A 265 -9.95 6.08 2.53
CA ARG A 265 -10.64 6.49 1.30
C ARG A 265 -11.75 5.53 0.89
N SER A 266 -11.53 4.24 1.08
CA SER A 266 -12.50 3.20 0.74
C SER A 266 -13.62 3.07 1.78
N ARG A 267 -13.42 3.60 2.99
CA ARG A 267 -14.36 3.47 4.10
C ARG A 267 -15.63 4.26 3.83
N GLY A 268 -16.78 3.58 3.90
CA GLY A 268 -18.08 4.16 3.51
C GLY A 268 -18.38 4.08 2.01
N HIS A 269 -17.39 3.81 1.16
CA HIS A 269 -17.54 3.81 -0.31
C HIS A 269 -17.46 2.41 -0.93
N ALA A 270 -16.63 1.53 -0.37
CA ALA A 270 -16.47 0.15 -0.79
C ALA A 270 -16.94 -0.85 0.28
N LYS A 271 -17.51 -1.99 -0.12
CA LYS A 271 -17.92 -3.07 0.81
C LYS A 271 -16.72 -3.89 1.30
N TYR A 272 -15.75 -4.13 0.40
CA TYR A 272 -14.46 -4.77 0.69
C TYR A 272 -13.34 -3.99 0.01
N VAL A 273 -12.14 -4.05 0.57
CA VAL A 273 -10.93 -3.48 -0.02
C VAL A 273 -9.77 -4.47 0.08
N ILE A 274 -9.03 -4.69 -1.00
CA ILE A 274 -7.83 -5.54 -0.98
C ILE A 274 -6.58 -4.71 -1.23
N SER A 275 -5.53 -4.96 -0.46
CA SER A 275 -4.18 -4.47 -0.78
C SER A 275 -3.47 -5.51 -1.66
N SER A 276 -3.04 -5.13 -2.86
CA SER A 276 -2.40 -6.02 -3.85
C SER A 276 -1.15 -5.38 -4.47
N ASP A 277 -0.18 -6.19 -4.86
CA ASP A 277 0.91 -5.78 -5.77
C ASP A 277 0.45 -5.86 -7.25
N LEU A 278 1.26 -5.32 -8.17
CA LEU A 278 1.04 -5.41 -9.63
C LEU A 278 1.15 -6.86 -10.16
N ASP A 279 1.92 -7.69 -9.49
CA ASP A 279 2.25 -9.06 -9.86
C ASP A 279 1.49 -10.10 -9.01
N GLU A 280 0.31 -9.76 -8.47
CA GLU A 280 -0.46 -10.66 -7.62
C GLU A 280 -1.90 -10.85 -8.08
N ILE A 281 -2.35 -12.11 -8.05
CA ILE A 281 -3.72 -12.50 -8.41
C ILE A 281 -4.30 -13.33 -7.28
N LEU A 282 -5.54 -13.03 -6.88
CA LEU A 282 -6.28 -13.85 -5.94
C LEU A 282 -6.99 -14.98 -6.70
N VAL A 283 -6.57 -16.22 -6.47
CA VAL A 283 -7.20 -17.41 -7.01
C VAL A 283 -8.19 -17.98 -5.99
N ILE A 284 -9.36 -18.39 -6.47
CA ILE A 284 -10.43 -18.99 -5.66
C ILE A 284 -10.74 -20.36 -6.26
N TYR A 285 -11.03 -21.35 -5.42
CA TYR A 285 -11.21 -22.74 -5.89
C TYR A 285 -12.64 -23.27 -5.75
N LYS A 286 -13.39 -22.80 -4.74
CA LYS A 286 -14.68 -23.41 -4.35
C LYS A 286 -15.92 -22.61 -4.78
N GLU A 287 -15.77 -21.31 -4.98
CA GLU A 287 -16.88 -20.39 -5.28
C GLU A 287 -16.83 -19.93 -6.73
N THR A 288 -17.98 -19.52 -7.27
CA THR A 288 -18.09 -19.11 -8.69
C THR A 288 -17.45 -17.77 -8.99
N SER A 289 -17.29 -16.89 -8.00
CA SER A 289 -16.66 -15.58 -8.15
C SER A 289 -16.04 -15.11 -6.84
N LEU A 290 -15.09 -14.16 -6.93
CA LEU A 290 -14.44 -13.59 -5.76
C LEU A 290 -15.47 -12.90 -4.85
N LEU A 291 -16.40 -12.16 -5.44
CA LEU A 291 -17.42 -11.42 -4.68
C LEU A 291 -18.30 -12.37 -3.85
N LYS A 292 -18.72 -13.50 -4.45
CA LYS A 292 -19.50 -14.53 -3.76
C LYS A 292 -18.71 -15.16 -2.61
N LEU A 293 -17.43 -15.47 -2.82
CA LEU A 293 -16.56 -15.96 -1.75
C LEU A 293 -16.50 -14.97 -0.57
N LEU A 294 -16.31 -13.68 -0.85
CA LEU A 294 -16.22 -12.67 0.21
C LEU A 294 -17.52 -12.55 1.01
N ASP A 295 -18.67 -12.69 0.37
CA ASP A 295 -19.96 -12.71 1.07
C ASP A 295 -20.17 -13.98 1.89
N SER A 296 -19.84 -15.15 1.34
CA SER A 296 -19.86 -16.42 2.07
C SER A 296 -18.98 -16.33 3.33
N LEU A 297 -17.78 -15.77 3.20
CA LEU A 297 -16.86 -15.54 4.32
C LEU A 297 -17.42 -14.52 5.32
N ARG A 298 -18.00 -13.41 4.87
CA ARG A 298 -18.61 -12.38 5.74
C ARG A 298 -19.84 -12.91 6.49
N ALA A 299 -20.67 -13.70 5.84
CA ALA A 299 -21.84 -14.32 6.45
C ALA A 299 -21.43 -15.35 7.51
N LYS A 300 -20.43 -16.17 7.21
CA LYS A 300 -19.89 -17.19 8.12
C LYS A 300 -19.14 -16.58 9.31
N PHE A 301 -18.39 -15.50 9.10
CA PHE A 301 -17.53 -14.88 10.11
C PHE A 301 -17.89 -13.40 10.33
N LYS A 302 -19.10 -13.13 10.85
CA LYS A 302 -19.71 -11.80 10.98
C LYS A 302 -18.85 -10.73 11.68
N ASN A 303 -17.96 -11.13 12.58
CA ASN A 303 -17.07 -10.24 13.34
C ASN A 303 -15.68 -10.03 12.70
N SER A 304 -15.44 -10.58 11.51
CA SER A 304 -14.13 -10.44 10.85
C SER A 304 -13.93 -9.03 10.33
N ALA A 305 -12.82 -8.38 10.71
CA ALA A 305 -12.33 -7.16 10.08
C ALA A 305 -11.67 -7.43 8.73
N ALA A 306 -11.09 -8.62 8.56
CA ALA A 306 -10.31 -8.96 7.38
C ALA A 306 -10.17 -10.47 7.16
N PHE A 307 -9.91 -10.83 5.92
CA PHE A 307 -9.60 -12.16 5.43
C PHE A 307 -8.17 -12.18 4.89
N VAL A 308 -7.28 -12.87 5.59
CA VAL A 308 -5.88 -13.04 5.18
C VAL A 308 -5.79 -14.24 4.24
N ILE A 309 -5.33 -14.00 3.02
CA ILE A 309 -5.14 -15.00 1.98
C ILE A 309 -3.64 -15.24 1.86
N ARG A 310 -3.20 -16.49 2.11
CA ARG A 310 -1.80 -16.89 1.99
C ARG A 310 -1.36 -16.86 0.53
N SER A 311 -0.05 -16.87 0.29
CA SER A 311 0.52 -16.77 -1.05
C SER A 311 1.43 -17.94 -1.39
N SER A 312 1.61 -18.18 -2.68
CA SER A 312 2.66 -19.04 -3.25
C SER A 312 3.20 -18.40 -4.53
N PHE A 313 4.47 -18.64 -4.86
CA PHE A 313 5.02 -18.18 -6.13
C PHE A 313 4.42 -18.93 -7.32
N ALA A 314 4.08 -18.20 -8.37
CA ALA A 314 3.50 -18.74 -9.59
C ALA A 314 4.34 -18.26 -10.79
N LEU A 315 5.07 -19.18 -11.41
CA LEU A 315 6.01 -18.90 -12.49
C LEU A 315 5.40 -19.17 -13.85
N PHE A 316 5.68 -18.29 -14.81
CA PHE A 316 5.38 -18.50 -16.23
C PHE A 316 6.35 -17.70 -17.10
N GLU A 317 6.45 -18.11 -18.37
CA GLU A 317 7.34 -17.45 -19.33
C GLU A 317 6.87 -16.01 -19.60
N ASN A 318 7.81 -15.07 -19.60
CA ASN A 318 7.52 -13.67 -19.88
C ASN A 318 7.62 -13.36 -21.37
N HIS A 319 6.61 -13.78 -22.15
CA HIS A 319 6.58 -13.43 -23.58
C HIS A 319 6.41 -11.93 -23.84
N TRP A 320 5.92 -11.16 -22.87
CA TRP A 320 5.72 -9.72 -23.03
C TRP A 320 6.95 -8.88 -22.67
N ALA A 321 8.06 -9.48 -22.24
CA ALA A 321 9.25 -8.72 -21.84
C ALA A 321 9.74 -7.79 -22.97
N ASN A 322 9.63 -8.26 -24.22
CA ASN A 322 10.17 -7.57 -25.38
C ASN A 322 9.14 -7.19 -26.44
N ILE A 323 7.85 -7.12 -26.10
CA ILE A 323 6.85 -6.68 -27.06
C ILE A 323 6.83 -5.16 -27.15
N SER A 324 6.69 -4.66 -28.38
CA SER A 324 6.44 -3.24 -28.64
C SER A 324 5.03 -2.99 -29.17
N LYS A 325 4.37 -3.99 -29.75
CA LYS A 325 2.99 -3.83 -30.24
C LYS A 325 2.01 -4.21 -29.13
N PRO A 326 1.09 -3.32 -28.72
CA PRO A 326 0.11 -3.65 -27.69
C PRO A 326 -0.90 -4.73 -28.13
N THR A 327 -1.01 -4.98 -29.45
CA THR A 327 -1.80 -6.08 -30.03
C THR A 327 -1.21 -7.47 -29.77
N ASP A 328 0.07 -7.55 -29.39
CA ASP A 328 0.77 -8.80 -29.11
C ASP A 328 0.59 -9.25 -27.64
N ILE A 329 -0.11 -8.45 -26.81
CA ILE A 329 -0.57 -8.90 -25.49
C ILE A 329 -1.68 -9.94 -25.69
N ASP A 330 -1.40 -11.16 -25.25
CA ASP A 330 -2.37 -12.21 -25.06
C ASP A 330 -2.12 -12.95 -23.74
N PHE A 331 -3.20 -13.38 -23.08
CA PHE A 331 -3.13 -14.03 -21.76
C PHE A 331 -2.90 -15.55 -21.83
N SER A 332 -2.52 -16.13 -22.98
CA SER A 332 -2.50 -17.60 -23.16
C SER A 332 -1.61 -18.35 -22.16
N ASN A 333 -0.52 -17.73 -21.68
CA ASN A 333 0.36 -18.31 -20.66
C ASN A 333 -0.35 -18.65 -19.34
N PHE A 334 -1.51 -18.07 -19.08
CA PHE A 334 -2.30 -18.38 -17.89
C PHE A 334 -2.92 -19.78 -17.94
N ALA A 335 -2.87 -20.46 -19.09
CA ALA A 335 -3.28 -21.85 -19.22
C ALA A 335 -2.29 -22.82 -18.54
N ASN A 336 -1.03 -22.42 -18.35
CA ASN A 336 0.02 -23.31 -17.86
C ASN A 336 0.99 -22.58 -16.92
N ILE A 337 0.63 -22.54 -15.64
CA ILE A 337 1.42 -21.93 -14.56
C ILE A 337 2.19 -23.01 -13.81
N SER A 338 3.46 -22.76 -13.51
CA SER A 338 4.23 -23.52 -12.53
C SER A 338 4.04 -22.92 -11.14
N LEU A 339 3.20 -23.52 -10.30
CA LEU A 339 2.92 -23.07 -8.94
C LEU A 339 3.88 -23.72 -7.94
N GLU A 340 4.51 -22.94 -7.08
CA GLU A 340 5.33 -23.42 -5.97
C GLU A 340 4.47 -24.23 -4.97
N ASN A 341 4.97 -25.41 -4.59
CA ASN A 341 4.33 -26.31 -3.63
C ASN A 341 4.31 -25.71 -2.21
N TYR A 342 5.27 -24.83 -1.92
CA TYR A 342 5.37 -24.15 -0.64
C TYR A 342 4.34 -23.01 -0.54
N ILE A 343 3.50 -23.08 0.49
CA ILE A 343 2.52 -22.02 0.78
C ILE A 343 3.07 -21.19 1.94
N TRP A 344 3.32 -19.91 1.69
CA TRP A 344 3.90 -19.01 2.69
C TRP A 344 2.92 -18.77 3.86
N PRO A 345 3.41 -18.69 5.11
CA PRO A 345 2.56 -18.49 6.27
C PRO A 345 1.85 -17.13 6.25
N ALA A 346 0.71 -17.02 6.95
CA ALA A 346 0.00 -15.76 7.10
C ALA A 346 0.92 -14.69 7.74
N GLY A 347 0.84 -13.45 7.23
CA GLY A 347 1.74 -12.36 7.61
C GLY A 347 3.03 -12.29 6.79
N PHE A 348 3.41 -13.37 6.10
CA PHE A 348 4.56 -13.44 5.20
C PHE A 348 4.07 -13.55 3.76
N ARG A 349 4.18 -12.48 2.98
CA ARG A 349 3.74 -12.41 1.57
C ARG A 349 2.24 -12.60 1.31
N SER A 350 1.45 -12.94 2.33
CA SER A 350 -0.01 -12.95 2.26
C SER A 350 -0.57 -11.59 1.84
N LYS A 351 -1.80 -11.61 1.31
CA LYS A 351 -2.59 -10.39 1.06
C LYS A 351 -3.88 -10.44 1.86
N VAL A 352 -4.52 -9.28 1.97
CA VAL A 352 -5.62 -9.11 2.91
C VAL A 352 -6.78 -8.42 2.24
N VAL A 353 -7.93 -9.08 2.26
CA VAL A 353 -9.21 -8.46 1.95
C VAL A 353 -9.81 -7.93 3.24
N MET A 354 -9.99 -6.63 3.32
CA MET A 354 -10.41 -5.90 4.50
C MET A 354 -11.85 -5.43 4.36
N ILE A 355 -12.55 -5.35 5.48
CA ILE A 355 -13.78 -4.57 5.62
C ILE A 355 -13.35 -3.20 6.15
N PRO A 356 -13.36 -2.13 5.32
CA PRO A 356 -12.71 -0.86 5.65
C PRO A 356 -13.11 -0.29 7.02
N GLU A 357 -14.39 -0.38 7.37
CA GLU A 357 -14.91 0.15 8.63
C GLU A 357 -14.49 -0.61 9.89
N TYR A 358 -13.92 -1.80 9.75
CA TYR A 358 -13.51 -2.67 10.85
C TYR A 358 -11.98 -2.72 11.01
N VAL A 359 -11.24 -1.97 10.20
CA VAL A 359 -9.78 -1.88 10.27
C VAL A 359 -9.38 -0.56 10.90
N TYR A 360 -8.63 -0.63 12.02
CA TYR A 360 -8.01 0.55 12.61
C TYR A 360 -6.69 0.87 11.90
N SER A 361 -5.83 -0.15 11.72
CA SER A 361 -4.56 -0.02 11.00
C SER A 361 -4.17 -1.31 10.27
N ALA A 362 -3.51 -1.18 9.12
CA ALA A 362 -3.05 -2.29 8.29
C ALA A 362 -1.57 -2.16 7.88
N HIS A 363 -0.98 -3.29 7.52
CA HIS A 363 0.34 -3.43 6.87
C HIS A 363 0.13 -4.11 5.50
N VAL A 364 1.17 -4.16 4.66
CA VAL A 364 1.10 -4.76 3.31
C VAL A 364 0.63 -6.23 3.29
N HIS A 365 0.86 -6.98 4.37
CA HIS A 365 0.59 -8.42 4.44
C HIS A 365 -0.45 -8.84 5.49
N GLN A 366 -0.88 -7.92 6.36
CA GLN A 366 -1.78 -8.23 7.49
C GLN A 366 -2.47 -6.96 8.02
N VAL A 367 -3.60 -7.13 8.71
CA VAL A 367 -4.14 -6.06 9.58
C VAL A 367 -3.31 -6.01 10.85
N LEU A 368 -2.81 -4.82 11.21
CA LEU A 368 -2.01 -4.61 12.42
C LEU A 368 -2.92 -4.48 13.65
N GLN A 369 -4.03 -3.77 13.49
CA GLN A 369 -5.01 -3.57 14.55
C GLN A 369 -6.42 -3.51 13.93
N PRO A 370 -7.33 -4.44 14.27
CA PRO A 370 -8.74 -4.30 13.96
C PRO A 370 -9.40 -3.28 14.90
N GLU A 371 -10.56 -2.74 14.50
CA GLU A 371 -11.41 -1.96 15.40
C GLU A 371 -11.93 -2.86 16.56
N PRO A 372 -12.30 -2.30 17.73
CA PRO A 372 -12.68 -3.08 18.90
C PRO A 372 -13.77 -4.14 18.63
N GLY A 373 -13.57 -5.35 19.17
CA GLY A 373 -14.50 -6.48 18.99
C GLY A 373 -14.45 -7.15 17.62
N LYS A 374 -13.55 -6.72 16.72
CA LYS A 374 -13.35 -7.35 15.41
C LYS A 374 -12.11 -8.24 15.40
N ILE A 375 -12.14 -9.27 14.57
CA ILE A 375 -11.08 -10.29 14.49
C ILE A 375 -10.52 -10.41 13.08
N ILE A 376 -9.33 -10.99 12.95
CA ILE A 376 -8.73 -11.30 11.65
C ILE A 376 -8.94 -12.78 11.37
N LYS A 377 -9.41 -13.12 10.17
CA LYS A 377 -9.61 -14.53 9.78
C LYS A 377 -8.61 -14.92 8.71
N ILE A 378 -7.84 -15.98 8.97
CA ILE A 378 -7.00 -16.62 7.96
C ILE A 378 -7.90 -17.55 7.12
N VAL A 379 -7.86 -17.38 5.81
CA VAL A 379 -8.59 -18.22 4.85
C VAL A 379 -7.72 -19.42 4.49
N PRO A 380 -8.27 -20.65 4.51
CA PRO A 380 -7.51 -21.83 4.12
C PRO A 380 -7.09 -21.79 2.64
N PRO A 381 -5.86 -22.20 2.28
CA PRO A 381 -5.36 -22.17 0.90
C PRO A 381 -6.22 -22.92 -0.12
N GLU A 382 -6.88 -24.00 0.30
CA GLU A 382 -7.81 -24.78 -0.53
C GLU A 382 -9.11 -24.02 -0.87
N THR A 383 -9.34 -22.87 -0.23
CA THR A 383 -10.47 -21.98 -0.53
C THR A 383 -10.03 -20.84 -1.45
N ALA A 384 -8.92 -20.19 -1.10
CA ALA A 384 -8.31 -19.13 -1.89
C ALA A 384 -6.80 -19.02 -1.63
N LEU A 385 -6.05 -18.67 -2.67
CA LEU A 385 -4.59 -18.51 -2.62
C LEU A 385 -4.18 -17.31 -3.48
N VAL A 386 -3.23 -16.50 -2.99
CA VAL A 386 -2.58 -15.45 -3.79
C VAL A 386 -1.49 -16.09 -4.63
N PHE A 387 -1.60 -15.97 -5.94
CA PHE A 387 -0.52 -16.29 -6.87
C PHE A 387 0.36 -15.04 -6.95
N HIS A 388 1.56 -15.11 -6.37
CA HIS A 388 2.56 -14.07 -6.53
C HIS A 388 3.36 -14.40 -7.79
N LEU A 389 3.03 -13.72 -8.87
CA LEU A 389 3.48 -14.00 -10.21
C LEU A 389 4.97 -13.69 -10.37
N ARG A 390 5.68 -14.63 -10.99
CA ARG A 390 7.06 -14.49 -11.42
C ARG A 390 7.12 -14.68 -12.93
N ARG A 391 7.13 -13.55 -13.63
CA ARG A 391 7.38 -13.45 -15.07
C ARG A 391 8.86 -13.70 -15.31
N VAL A 392 9.21 -14.90 -15.76
CA VAL A 392 10.61 -15.31 -15.95
C VAL A 392 10.94 -15.51 -17.42
N MET A 393 12.20 -15.31 -17.79
CA MET A 393 12.68 -15.73 -19.10
C MET A 393 12.71 -17.25 -19.19
N ARG A 394 12.66 -17.81 -20.40
CA ARG A 394 12.55 -19.26 -20.63
C ARG A 394 13.67 -20.07 -19.97
N ASP A 395 14.89 -19.55 -19.97
CA ASP A 395 16.07 -20.12 -19.32
C ASP A 395 15.99 -20.11 -17.78
N LYS A 396 15.16 -19.24 -17.21
CA LYS A 396 14.92 -19.12 -15.76
C LYS A 396 13.63 -19.82 -15.31
N LEU A 397 12.91 -20.51 -16.20
CA LEU A 397 11.82 -21.39 -15.81
C LEU A 397 12.39 -22.59 -15.07
N TRP A 398 12.43 -22.50 -13.74
CA TRP A 398 12.74 -23.66 -12.93
C TRP A 398 11.56 -24.63 -12.98
N SER A 399 11.67 -25.68 -13.79
CA SER A 399 10.96 -26.92 -13.50
C SER A 399 11.77 -27.66 -12.44
N SER A 400 11.31 -27.61 -11.20
CA SER A 400 11.89 -28.43 -10.13
C SER A 400 10.79 -29.23 -9.44
N ASN A 401 11.19 -30.23 -8.63
CA ASN A 401 10.27 -30.99 -7.79
C ASN A 401 9.50 -30.12 -6.77
N THR A 402 9.81 -28.82 -6.66
CA THR A 402 9.11 -27.89 -5.78
C THR A 402 7.93 -27.17 -6.45
N THR A 403 7.63 -27.47 -7.71
CA THR A 403 6.51 -26.84 -8.44
C THR A 403 5.54 -27.87 -9.02
N VAL A 404 4.26 -27.50 -9.12
CA VAL A 404 3.21 -28.26 -9.82
C VAL A 404 2.61 -27.43 -10.94
N LYS A 405 2.22 -28.09 -12.04
CA LYS A 405 1.48 -27.45 -13.12
C LYS A 405 0.04 -27.20 -12.72
N THR A 406 -0.47 -26.01 -13.03
CA THR A 406 -1.86 -25.64 -12.81
C THR A 406 -2.39 -24.76 -13.92
N ASN A 407 -3.68 -24.91 -14.23
CA ASN A 407 -4.44 -24.07 -15.14
C ASN A 407 -5.40 -23.12 -14.40
N ALA A 408 -5.19 -22.89 -13.10
CA ALA A 408 -6.14 -22.11 -12.27
C ALA A 408 -6.36 -20.67 -12.76
N LEU A 409 -5.42 -20.12 -13.54
CA LEU A 409 -5.56 -18.80 -14.17
C LEU A 409 -6.23 -18.84 -15.55
N ALA A 410 -6.45 -20.02 -16.15
CA ALA A 410 -7.00 -20.17 -17.51
C ALA A 410 -8.37 -19.48 -17.67
N ARG A 411 -9.17 -19.44 -16.60
CA ARG A 411 -10.46 -18.74 -16.55
C ARG A 411 -10.39 -17.24 -16.83
N PHE A 412 -9.21 -16.63 -16.73
CA PHE A 412 -9.02 -15.19 -16.99
C PHE A 412 -8.64 -14.91 -18.45
N ILE A 413 -8.26 -15.92 -19.24
CA ILE A 413 -7.76 -15.75 -20.61
C ILE A 413 -8.78 -15.02 -21.48
N ASP A 414 -9.98 -15.58 -21.63
CA ASP A 414 -10.99 -15.01 -22.53
C ASP A 414 -11.52 -13.64 -22.06
N PRO A 415 -11.87 -13.46 -20.77
CA PRO A 415 -12.30 -12.14 -20.28
C PRO A 415 -11.23 -11.06 -20.49
N CYS A 416 -9.96 -11.35 -20.15
CA CYS A 416 -8.89 -10.36 -20.25
C CYS A 416 -8.55 -10.06 -21.72
N ASN A 417 -8.43 -11.07 -22.58
CA ASN A 417 -8.18 -10.88 -24.01
C ASN A 417 -9.31 -10.06 -24.68
N LYS A 418 -10.57 -10.37 -24.38
CA LYS A 418 -11.72 -9.64 -24.92
C LYS A 418 -11.74 -8.19 -24.44
N SER A 419 -11.52 -7.98 -23.14
CA SER A 419 -11.50 -6.67 -22.51
C SER A 419 -10.37 -5.80 -23.05
N TRP A 420 -9.15 -6.34 -23.14
CA TRP A 420 -7.99 -5.66 -23.71
C TRP A 420 -8.20 -5.25 -25.17
N LYS A 421 -8.69 -6.18 -26.02
CA LYS A 421 -9.03 -5.88 -27.42
C LYS A 421 -10.03 -4.73 -27.56
N ASN A 422 -10.96 -4.59 -26.62
CA ASN A 422 -11.90 -3.47 -26.62
C ASN A 422 -11.24 -2.17 -26.16
N ARG A 423 -10.36 -2.21 -25.16
CA ARG A 423 -9.60 -1.03 -24.72
C ARG A 423 -8.72 -0.46 -25.82
N LEU A 424 -8.02 -1.32 -26.59
CA LEU A 424 -7.21 -0.90 -27.74
C LEU A 424 -7.99 -0.03 -28.74
N LYS A 425 -9.29 -0.26 -28.92
CA LYS A 425 -10.14 0.50 -29.86
C LYS A 425 -10.44 1.92 -29.39
N ILE A 426 -10.41 2.17 -28.09
CA ILE A 426 -10.80 3.46 -27.50
C ILE A 426 -9.61 4.34 -27.10
N ILE A 427 -8.37 3.82 -27.07
CA ILE A 427 -7.17 4.57 -26.62
C ILE A 427 -7.06 5.93 -27.32
N ARG A 428 -7.29 5.97 -28.64
CA ARG A 428 -7.20 7.23 -29.44
C ARG A 428 -8.19 8.32 -29.02
N GLN A 429 -9.27 7.95 -28.33
CA GLN A 429 -10.30 8.87 -27.86
C GLN A 429 -9.98 9.43 -26.46
N VAL A 430 -8.98 8.88 -25.78
CA VAL A 430 -8.61 9.27 -24.42
C VAL A 430 -7.63 10.46 -24.48
N PRO A 431 -7.90 11.58 -23.79
CA PRO A 431 -6.99 12.71 -23.71
C PRO A 431 -5.60 12.34 -23.20
N ASP A 432 -4.57 13.05 -23.66
CA ASP A 432 -3.17 12.90 -23.24
C ASP A 432 -2.56 11.49 -23.45
N THR A 433 -3.06 10.73 -24.43
CA THR A 433 -2.56 9.38 -24.77
C THR A 433 -1.82 9.30 -26.11
N LYS A 434 -1.40 10.44 -26.69
CA LYS A 434 -0.80 10.51 -28.04
C LYS A 434 0.38 9.53 -28.23
N ILE A 435 1.19 9.33 -27.20
CA ILE A 435 2.32 8.36 -27.20
C ILE A 435 1.87 6.91 -27.48
N LEU A 436 0.60 6.58 -27.20
CA LEU A 436 0.02 5.26 -27.41
C LEU A 436 -0.73 5.11 -28.74
N HIS A 437 -0.82 6.16 -29.56
CA HIS A 437 -1.62 6.15 -30.81
C HIS A 437 -0.92 5.39 -31.95
N GLY A 438 0.40 5.24 -31.85
CA GLY A 438 1.22 4.45 -32.76
C GLY A 438 1.04 2.94 -32.56
N SER A 439 1.41 2.16 -33.57
CA SER A 439 1.35 0.70 -33.52
C SER A 439 2.45 0.06 -32.67
N LYS A 440 3.47 0.82 -32.30
CA LYS A 440 4.57 0.42 -31.41
C LYS A 440 4.65 1.41 -30.26
N TRP A 441 4.75 0.88 -29.05
CA TRP A 441 4.94 1.65 -27.82
C TRP A 441 6.39 1.52 -27.33
N PRO A 442 6.88 2.47 -26.52
CA PRO A 442 8.21 2.35 -25.91
C PRO A 442 8.36 1.06 -25.10
N GLN A 443 9.50 0.41 -25.24
CA GLN A 443 9.81 -0.85 -24.58
C GLN A 443 11.00 -0.65 -23.63
N ARG A 444 10.72 -0.04 -22.48
CA ARG A 444 11.75 0.32 -21.49
C ARG A 444 11.73 -0.55 -20.23
N GLY A 445 10.64 -1.29 -20.03
CA GLY A 445 10.36 -2.10 -18.84
C GLY A 445 11.50 -3.03 -18.42
N SER A 446 11.96 -3.93 -19.30
CA SER A 446 12.98 -4.92 -18.94
C SER A 446 14.31 -4.31 -18.50
N GLN A 447 14.76 -3.26 -19.17
CA GLN A 447 16.02 -2.62 -18.85
C GLN A 447 15.92 -1.80 -17.55
N VAL A 448 14.83 -1.05 -17.35
CA VAL A 448 14.57 -0.33 -16.09
C VAL A 448 14.45 -1.31 -14.91
N MET A 449 13.77 -2.45 -15.09
CA MET A 449 13.69 -3.48 -14.05
C MET A 449 15.07 -4.05 -13.68
N LYS A 450 15.95 -4.25 -14.66
CA LYS A 450 17.34 -4.70 -14.42
C LYS A 450 18.13 -3.68 -13.61
N GLU A 451 18.02 -2.39 -13.94
CA GLU A 451 18.69 -1.29 -13.23
C GLU A 451 18.15 -1.12 -11.81
N LEU A 452 16.83 -1.23 -11.63
CA LEU A 452 16.18 -1.21 -10.31
C LEU A 452 16.61 -2.38 -9.43
N GLU A 453 16.71 -3.58 -10.00
CA GLU A 453 17.15 -4.77 -9.26
C GLU A 453 18.61 -4.65 -8.83
N ALA A 454 19.49 -4.18 -9.71
CA ALA A 454 20.89 -3.89 -9.35
C ALA A 454 20.98 -2.85 -8.22
N CYS A 455 20.16 -1.80 -8.27
CA CYS A 455 20.09 -0.82 -7.18
C CYS A 455 19.56 -1.45 -5.88
N ARG A 456 18.50 -2.27 -5.94
CA ARG A 456 17.95 -2.98 -4.78
C ARG A 456 19.01 -3.84 -4.09
N GLU A 457 19.82 -4.57 -4.86
CA GLU A 457 20.93 -5.38 -4.34
C GLU A 457 21.98 -4.52 -3.62
N GLN A 458 22.35 -3.38 -4.21
CA GLN A 458 23.26 -2.42 -3.57
C GLN A 458 22.67 -1.83 -2.28
N LEU A 459 21.39 -1.50 -2.27
CA LEU A 459 20.74 -0.98 -1.06
C LEU A 459 20.67 -2.04 0.04
N ASN A 460 20.45 -3.32 -0.30
CA ASN A 460 20.44 -4.41 0.67
C ASN A 460 21.81 -4.61 1.34
N SER A 461 22.92 -4.42 0.62
CA SER A 461 24.26 -4.61 1.19
C SER A 461 24.62 -3.54 2.23
N ILE A 462 23.95 -2.39 2.21
CA ILE A 462 24.16 -1.24 3.13
C ILE A 462 22.99 -0.98 4.08
N GLN A 463 21.99 -1.87 4.15
CA GLN A 463 20.74 -1.66 4.91
C GLN A 463 20.94 -1.47 6.42
N ASN A 464 22.07 -1.96 6.96
CA ASN A 464 22.41 -1.83 8.38
C ASN A 464 23.06 -0.48 8.71
N ASP A 465 23.51 0.27 7.70
CA ASP A 465 24.20 1.55 7.85
C ASP A 465 23.29 2.72 7.48
N THR A 466 22.48 2.54 6.44
CA THR A 466 21.60 3.58 5.88
C THR A 466 20.19 3.05 5.62
N CYS A 467 19.22 3.96 5.55
CA CYS A 467 17.85 3.60 5.21
C CYS A 467 17.78 3.04 3.78
N HIS A 468 17.14 1.88 3.67
CA HIS A 468 16.82 1.18 2.42
C HIS A 468 15.68 1.90 1.64
N SER A 469 15.94 3.13 1.21
CA SER A 469 14.99 3.96 0.46
C SER A 469 15.15 3.77 -1.05
N PRO A 470 14.09 3.37 -1.77
CA PRO A 470 14.10 3.30 -3.23
C PRO A 470 14.34 4.66 -3.91
N TYR A 471 14.17 5.78 -3.20
CA TYR A 471 14.47 7.11 -3.73
C TYR A 471 15.93 7.25 -4.19
N ARG A 472 16.86 6.50 -3.56
CA ARG A 472 18.28 6.42 -3.97
C ARG A 472 18.46 5.83 -5.38
N CYS A 473 17.51 5.02 -5.85
CA CYS A 473 17.61 4.40 -7.17
C CYS A 473 17.26 5.34 -8.31
N MET A 474 16.56 6.46 -8.05
CA MET A 474 16.10 7.37 -9.11
C MET A 474 17.25 7.92 -9.96
N SER A 475 18.39 8.25 -9.35
CA SER A 475 19.60 8.71 -10.06
C SER A 475 20.43 7.58 -10.66
N LYS A 476 20.10 6.31 -10.36
CA LYS A 476 20.80 5.12 -10.87
C LYS A 476 20.14 4.53 -12.11
N ILE A 477 18.91 4.94 -12.43
CA ILE A 477 18.23 4.52 -13.66
C ILE A 477 18.71 5.41 -14.80
N THR A 478 19.40 4.81 -15.77
CA THR A 478 20.00 5.50 -16.91
C THR A 478 19.22 5.30 -18.20
N SER A 479 18.37 4.26 -18.25
CA SER A 479 17.58 3.92 -19.43
C SER A 479 16.36 4.83 -19.66
N VAL A 480 16.08 5.73 -18.73
CA VAL A 480 15.07 6.79 -18.87
C VAL A 480 15.73 8.09 -18.43
N PRO A 481 15.86 9.10 -19.31
CA PRO A 481 16.38 10.40 -18.93
C PRO A 481 15.62 10.99 -17.73
N SER A 482 16.34 11.67 -16.84
CA SER A 482 15.78 12.18 -15.59
C SER A 482 14.57 13.12 -15.79
N ASN A 483 14.54 13.85 -16.90
CA ASN A 483 13.47 14.77 -17.29
C ASN A 483 12.28 14.08 -17.98
N GLU A 484 12.37 12.80 -18.34
CA GLU A 484 11.26 12.06 -18.93
C GLU A 484 10.35 11.38 -17.90
N TRP A 485 10.82 11.18 -16.67
CA TRP A 485 9.99 10.59 -15.62
C TRP A 485 8.77 11.46 -15.33
N VAL A 486 7.59 10.86 -15.42
CA VAL A 486 6.35 11.48 -14.92
C VAL A 486 6.34 11.30 -13.40
N ILE A 487 6.72 12.35 -12.68
CA ILE A 487 6.65 12.41 -11.22
C ILE A 487 5.26 12.89 -10.81
N ALA A 488 4.68 12.25 -9.79
CA ALA A 488 3.37 12.64 -9.27
C ALA A 488 3.36 14.10 -8.79
N GLN A 489 2.22 14.75 -8.97
CA GLN A 489 2.03 16.14 -8.53
C GLN A 489 2.12 16.25 -7.01
N GLN A 490 2.60 17.40 -6.50
CA GLN A 490 2.73 17.59 -5.07
C GLN A 490 1.37 17.78 -4.40
N THR A 491 1.02 16.89 -3.48
CA THR A 491 -0.24 16.90 -2.70
C THR A 491 0.00 16.87 -1.19
N TRP A 492 1.24 16.65 -0.74
CA TRP A 492 1.59 16.70 0.67
C TRP A 492 1.47 18.13 1.19
N THR A 493 0.68 18.28 2.25
CA THR A 493 0.69 19.49 3.06
C THR A 493 1.83 19.40 4.06
N VAL A 494 2.63 20.46 4.23
CA VAL A 494 3.80 20.48 5.12
C VAL A 494 3.57 21.45 6.27
N LEU A 495 3.91 21.03 7.49
CA LEU A 495 3.86 21.83 8.72
C LEU A 495 5.19 21.78 9.49
#